data_AF-A0A1A8R712-F1
#
_entry.id   AF-A0A1A8R712-F1
#
_cell.length_a   1.000
_cell.length_b   1.000
_cell.length_c   1.000
_cell.angle_alpha   90.00
_cell.angle_beta   90.00
_cell.angle_gamma   90.00
#
_symmetry.space_group_name_H-M   'P 1'
#
loop_
_entity.id
_entity.type
_entity.pdbx_description
1 polymer ?
#
loop_
_entity_poly.entity_id
_entity_poly.type
_entity_poly.pdbx_seq_one_letter_code
_entity_poly.pdbx_strand_id
1 'polypeptide(L)'
;MIDNDRLLDKELSAMVQKLWDNDINRLTPGKDYKISLQGKAGDSMGVSDNSDAAGFPLFTFVDENIFKKETFLAFISLLDNYESDTGEPEIVTPEEEAENHKFLDSIVQTPTMKIAHKYLAA
;
A
#
# COMPACT_ATOMS: atom_id res chain seq x y z
N MET A 1 33.49 0.33 -4.56
CA MET A 1 32.58 0.35 -3.40
C MET A 1 31.91 1.70 -3.40
N ILE A 2 30.61 1.75 -3.67
CA ILE A 2 29.84 2.99 -3.52
C ILE A 2 29.50 3.06 -2.03
N ASP A 3 29.96 4.11 -1.35
CA ASP A 3 29.66 4.33 0.06
C ASP A 3 28.16 4.61 0.21
N ASN A 4 27.40 3.56 0.55
CA ASN A 4 25.96 3.62 0.80
C ASN A 4 25.62 4.52 2.02
N ASP A 5 26.64 4.92 2.77
CA ASP A 5 26.55 5.77 3.96
C ASP A 5 26.42 7.27 3.62
N ARG A 6 26.63 7.66 2.34
CA ARG A 6 26.62 9.06 1.88
C ARG A 6 25.27 9.57 1.38
N LEU A 7 24.25 8.71 1.32
CA LEU A 7 22.89 9.02 0.83
C LEU A 7 21.79 8.65 1.82
N LEU A 8 22.13 8.14 3.00
CA LEU A 8 21.14 7.79 4.03
C LEU A 8 20.72 9.05 4.79
N ASP A 9 19.52 9.55 4.48
CA ASP A 9 18.87 10.57 5.29
C ASP A 9 18.45 9.95 6.64
N LYS A 10 19.24 10.21 7.67
CA LYS A 10 19.03 9.68 9.02
C LYS A 10 17.76 10.25 9.66
N GLU A 11 17.39 11.48 9.33
CA GLU A 11 16.21 12.12 9.88
C GLU A 11 14.94 11.50 9.27
N LEU A 12 14.90 11.41 7.95
CA LEU A 12 13.81 10.75 7.24
C LEU A 12 13.69 9.28 7.65
N SER A 13 14.82 8.56 7.77
CA SER A 13 14.83 7.15 8.20
C SER A 13 14.24 6.98 9.60
N ALA A 14 14.62 7.84 10.55
CA ALA A 14 14.08 7.81 11.90
C ALA A 14 12.58 8.17 11.93
N MET A 15 12.13 9.09 11.09
CA MET A 15 10.72 9.45 10.95
C MET A 15 9.90 8.30 10.37
N VAL A 16 10.35 7.68 9.28
CA VAL A 16 9.68 6.52 8.67
C VAL A 16 9.64 5.33 9.62
N GLN A 17 10.70 5.09 10.40
CA GLN A 17 10.67 4.07 11.44
C GLN A 17 9.59 4.35 12.50
N LYS A 18 9.43 5.60 12.92
CA LYS A 18 8.33 5.97 13.85
C LYS A 18 6.96 5.74 13.23
N LEU A 19 6.77 6.03 11.93
CA LEU A 19 5.53 5.68 11.22
C LEU A 19 5.31 4.18 11.24
N TRP A 20 6.33 3.39 10.92
CA TRP A 20 6.27 1.93 10.95
C TRP A 20 5.87 1.40 12.33
N ASP A 21 6.50 1.87 13.39
CA ASP A 21 6.23 1.38 14.75
C ASP A 21 4.82 1.76 15.25
N ASN A 22 4.22 2.82 14.68
CA ASN A 22 2.91 3.33 15.06
C ASN A 22 1.78 3.00 14.07
N ASP A 23 2.06 2.19 13.05
CA ASP A 23 1.02 1.69 12.15
C ASP A 23 0.23 0.56 12.80
N ILE A 24 -0.81 0.96 13.54
CA ILE A 24 -1.76 0.07 14.21
C ILE A 24 -2.70 -0.66 13.23
N ASN A 25 -2.77 -0.20 11.99
CA ASN A 25 -3.66 -0.76 10.97
C ASN A 25 -2.96 -1.84 10.13
N ARG A 26 -1.62 -1.88 10.14
CA ARG A 26 -0.80 -2.88 9.44
C ARG A 26 -1.27 -4.32 9.68
N LEU A 27 -1.28 -5.08 8.61
CA LEU A 27 -1.61 -6.51 8.61
C LEU A 27 -0.41 -7.37 8.98
N THR A 28 -0.68 -8.43 9.73
CA THR A 28 0.31 -9.40 10.21
C THR A 28 0.36 -10.62 9.28
N PRO A 29 1.50 -10.92 8.64
CA PRO A 29 1.65 -12.12 7.81
C PRO A 29 1.36 -13.40 8.59
N GLY A 30 0.69 -14.35 7.96
CA GLY A 30 0.28 -15.63 8.55
C GLY A 30 -0.92 -15.56 9.48
N LYS A 31 -1.33 -14.35 9.91
CA LYS A 31 -2.54 -14.12 10.72
C LYS A 31 -3.62 -13.44 9.89
N ASP A 32 -3.33 -12.24 9.39
CA ASP A 32 -4.30 -11.39 8.69
C ASP A 32 -4.26 -11.62 7.17
N TYR A 33 -3.13 -12.12 6.64
CA TYR A 33 -3.01 -12.55 5.24
C TYR A 33 -1.88 -13.58 5.06
N LYS A 34 -1.85 -14.27 3.93
CA LYS A 34 -0.73 -15.14 3.53
C LYS A 34 -0.45 -15.04 2.04
N ILE A 35 0.82 -14.86 1.70
CA ILE A 35 1.29 -14.83 0.31
C ILE A 35 2.05 -16.10 -0.09
N SER A 36 1.97 -16.45 -1.37
CA SER A 36 2.78 -17.44 -2.06
C SER A 36 3.70 -16.73 -3.05
N LEU A 37 4.99 -16.61 -2.70
CA LEU A 37 5.98 -15.91 -3.54
C LEU A 37 6.30 -16.66 -4.84
N GLN A 38 6.03 -17.98 -4.89
CA GLN A 38 6.22 -18.83 -6.06
C GLN A 38 7.65 -18.74 -6.63
N GLY A 39 7.81 -18.86 -7.95
CA GLY A 39 9.10 -18.72 -8.63
C GLY A 39 9.49 -17.26 -8.86
N LYS A 40 10.79 -17.04 -9.10
CA LYS A 40 11.31 -15.70 -9.42
C LYS A 40 10.81 -15.25 -10.79
N ALA A 41 10.35 -14.00 -10.87
CA ALA A 41 10.04 -13.37 -12.15
C ALA A 41 11.32 -13.24 -12.99
N GLY A 42 11.30 -13.79 -14.21
CA GLY A 42 12.38 -13.64 -15.20
C GLY A 42 13.64 -14.49 -14.99
N ASP A 43 13.65 -15.50 -14.10
CA ASP A 43 14.80 -16.40 -13.92
C ASP A 43 14.82 -17.50 -15.00
N SER A 44 15.05 -17.09 -16.25
CA SER A 44 15.31 -17.96 -17.39
C SER A 44 16.77 -17.84 -17.81
N MET A 45 17.70 -18.20 -16.91
CA MET A 45 19.07 -18.51 -17.35
C MET A 45 19.06 -19.82 -18.15
N GLY A 46 18.87 -19.69 -19.47
CA GLY A 46 19.43 -20.62 -20.45
C GLY A 46 18.47 -21.56 -21.19
N VAL A 47 17.16 -21.45 -21.03
CA VAL A 47 16.22 -22.21 -21.88
C VAL A 47 15.07 -21.31 -22.30
N SER A 48 14.82 -21.28 -23.60
CA SER A 48 13.59 -20.78 -24.19
C SER A 48 12.40 -21.52 -23.58
N ASP A 49 11.75 -20.96 -22.58
CA ASP A 49 10.30 -20.95 -22.61
C ASP A 49 9.70 -19.88 -21.69
N ASN A 50 8.59 -19.37 -22.18
CA ASN A 50 7.74 -18.33 -21.64
C ASN A 50 6.93 -18.84 -20.43
N SER A 51 7.49 -19.76 -19.64
CA SER A 51 6.76 -20.45 -18.58
C SER A 51 6.63 -19.53 -17.37
N ASP A 52 5.39 -19.13 -17.08
CA ASP A 52 5.05 -18.43 -15.86
C ASP A 52 5.47 -19.27 -14.64
N ALA A 53 6.48 -18.78 -13.90
CA ALA A 53 6.95 -19.39 -12.67
C ALA A 53 6.03 -19.10 -11.47
N ALA A 54 4.92 -18.39 -11.70
CA ALA A 54 3.93 -17.96 -10.72
C ALA A 54 2.48 -18.26 -11.16
N GLY A 55 2.18 -19.53 -11.46
CA GLY A 55 0.85 -19.98 -11.92
C GLY A 55 -0.31 -19.93 -10.91
N PHE A 56 -0.10 -19.41 -9.69
CA PHE A 56 -1.12 -19.24 -8.65
C PHE A 56 -1.25 -17.76 -8.22
N PRO A 57 -2.37 -17.35 -7.60
CA PRO A 57 -2.48 -16.02 -7.01
C PRO A 57 -1.43 -15.77 -5.93
N LEU A 58 -0.90 -14.54 -5.87
CA LEU A 58 0.05 -14.13 -4.84
C LEU A 58 -0.56 -14.27 -3.44
N PHE A 59 -1.79 -13.79 -3.23
CA PHE A 59 -2.49 -13.95 -1.96
C PHE A 59 -3.19 -15.31 -1.93
N THR A 60 -2.77 -16.16 -0.99
CA THR A 60 -3.46 -17.42 -0.70
C THR A 60 -4.65 -17.22 0.22
N PHE A 61 -4.60 -16.19 1.08
CA PHE A 61 -5.76 -15.65 1.76
C PHE A 61 -5.50 -14.22 2.25
N VAL A 62 -6.58 -13.49 2.49
CA VAL A 62 -6.66 -12.24 3.27
C VAL A 62 -7.89 -12.36 4.17
N ASP A 63 -7.78 -12.07 5.47
CA ASP A 63 -8.93 -12.06 6.38
C ASP A 63 -9.81 -10.85 6.07
N GLU A 64 -10.95 -11.06 5.42
CA GLU A 64 -11.85 -9.99 5.00
C GLU A 64 -12.41 -9.15 6.15
N ASN A 65 -12.33 -9.62 7.40
CA ASN A 65 -12.71 -8.80 8.55
C ASN A 65 -11.86 -7.52 8.67
N ILE A 66 -10.65 -7.51 8.12
CA ILE A 66 -9.80 -6.31 8.07
C ILE A 66 -10.44 -5.19 7.24
N PHE A 67 -11.25 -5.53 6.23
CA PHE A 67 -11.92 -4.57 5.36
C PHE A 67 -13.03 -3.80 6.07
N LYS A 68 -13.41 -4.25 7.27
CA LYS A 68 -14.36 -3.53 8.14
C LYS A 68 -13.68 -2.40 8.93
N LYS A 69 -12.35 -2.33 8.95
CA LYS A 69 -11.65 -1.17 9.53
C LYS A 69 -11.91 0.04 8.64
N GLU A 70 -12.36 1.14 9.22
CA GLU A 70 -12.73 2.37 8.50
C GLU A 70 -11.67 2.83 7.49
N THR A 71 -10.38 2.77 7.85
CA THR A 71 -9.30 3.18 6.95
C THR A 71 -9.17 2.30 5.71
N PHE A 72 -9.38 0.98 5.85
CA PHE A 72 -9.35 0.06 4.70
C PHE A 72 -10.64 0.17 3.89
N LEU A 73 -11.79 0.27 4.56
CA LEU A 73 -13.08 0.43 3.91
C LEU A 73 -13.10 1.69 3.04
N ALA A 74 -12.74 2.84 3.61
CA ALA A 74 -12.69 4.09 2.88
C ALA A 74 -11.64 4.09 1.77
N PHE A 75 -10.52 3.39 1.94
CA PHE A 75 -9.51 3.25 0.88
C PHE A 75 -10.00 2.40 -0.29
N ILE A 76 -10.65 1.26 0.00
CA ILE A 76 -11.18 0.37 -1.04
C ILE A 76 -12.26 1.07 -1.86
N SER A 77 -13.13 1.86 -1.22
CA SER A 77 -14.12 2.73 -1.89
C SER A 77 -13.53 3.89 -2.68
N LEU A 78 -12.21 4.06 -2.72
CA LEU A 78 -11.59 4.97 -3.70
C LEU A 78 -11.04 4.21 -4.91
N LEU A 79 -10.74 2.92 -4.76
CA LEU A 79 -10.09 2.14 -5.80
C LEU A 79 -11.05 1.77 -6.92
N ASP A 80 -12.34 1.67 -6.63
CA ASP A 80 -13.42 1.45 -7.59
C ASP A 80 -13.70 2.66 -8.49
N ASN A 81 -13.28 3.86 -8.09
CA ASN A 81 -13.45 5.09 -8.89
C ASN A 81 -12.49 5.18 -10.07
N TYR A 82 -11.37 4.45 -10.05
CA TYR A 82 -10.36 4.51 -11.09
C TYR A 82 -10.66 3.55 -12.24
N GLU A 83 -11.05 4.10 -13.38
CA GLU A 83 -11.19 3.35 -14.64
C GLU A 83 -9.83 3.21 -15.35
N SER A 84 -9.61 2.04 -15.96
CA SER A 84 -8.37 1.71 -16.68
C SER A 84 -8.29 2.30 -18.08
N ASP A 85 -9.42 2.72 -18.64
CA ASP A 85 -9.53 3.33 -19.96
C ASP A 85 -8.98 4.76 -19.94
N THR A 86 -7.88 4.98 -20.67
CA THR A 86 -7.30 6.31 -20.88
C THR A 86 -7.90 6.99 -22.10
N GLY A 87 -8.15 8.29 -22.05
CA GLY A 87 -8.51 9.10 -23.24
C GLY A 87 -9.76 9.96 -23.08
N GLU A 88 -10.55 9.70 -22.04
CA GLU A 88 -11.68 10.54 -21.64
C GLU A 88 -11.29 11.45 -20.47
N PRO A 89 -11.81 12.68 -20.39
CA PRO A 89 -11.62 13.53 -19.22
C PRO A 89 -12.30 12.89 -18.01
N GLU A 90 -11.56 12.77 -16.91
CA GLU A 90 -12.09 12.32 -15.61
C GLU A 90 -13.21 13.27 -15.16
N ILE A 91 -14.36 12.70 -14.79
CA ILE A 91 -15.49 13.44 -14.25
C ILE A 91 -15.57 13.12 -12.76
N VAL A 92 -15.13 14.07 -11.93
CA VAL A 92 -15.29 13.93 -10.48
C VAL A 92 -16.75 14.14 -10.11
N THR A 93 -17.38 13.08 -9.60
CA THR A 93 -18.75 13.08 -9.10
C THR A 93 -18.80 13.59 -7.66
N PRO A 94 -19.96 14.12 -7.21
CA PRO A 94 -20.17 14.46 -5.81
C PRO A 94 -19.94 13.27 -4.85
N GLU A 95 -20.23 12.05 -5.30
CA GLU A 95 -19.99 10.81 -4.57
C GLU A 95 -18.50 10.56 -4.37
N GLU A 96 -17.69 10.65 -5.42
CA GLU A 96 -16.22 10.52 -5.36
C GLU A 96 -15.59 11.60 -4.47
N GLU A 97 -16.10 12.84 -4.50
CA GLU A 97 -15.68 13.90 -3.60
C GLU A 97 -15.98 13.54 -2.12
N ALA A 98 -17.15 12.97 -1.85
CA ALA A 98 -17.51 12.52 -0.50
C ALA A 98 -16.63 11.34 -0.02
N GLU A 99 -16.27 10.41 -0.90
CA GLU A 99 -15.37 9.31 -0.61
C GLU A 99 -13.94 9.80 -0.31
N ASN A 100 -13.45 10.78 -1.08
CA ASN A 100 -12.18 11.45 -0.81
C ASN A 100 -12.15 12.04 0.60
N HIS A 101 -13.19 12.79 0.98
CA HIS A 101 -13.31 13.35 2.33
C HIS A 101 -13.37 12.26 3.39
N LYS A 102 -14.16 11.21 3.19
CA LYS A 102 -14.27 10.09 4.13
C LYS A 102 -12.93 9.39 4.36
N PHE A 103 -12.15 9.17 3.30
CA PHE A 103 -10.82 8.58 3.41
C PHE A 103 -9.87 9.50 4.18
N LEU A 104 -9.80 10.78 3.82
CA LEU A 104 -8.98 11.77 4.52
C LEU A 104 -9.33 11.85 6.00
N ASP A 105 -10.61 11.98 6.34
CA ASP A 105 -11.10 12.03 7.73
C ASP A 105 -10.73 10.78 8.52
N SER A 106 -10.72 9.62 7.86
CA SER A 106 -10.35 8.34 8.47
C SER A 106 -8.84 8.27 8.76
N ILE A 107 -8.00 8.67 7.79
CA ILE A 107 -6.54 8.53 7.96
C ILE A 107 -5.95 9.61 8.86
N VAL A 108 -6.43 10.85 8.86
CA VAL A 108 -5.85 11.95 9.67
C VAL A 108 -5.99 11.71 11.17
N GLN A 109 -6.93 10.85 11.58
CA GLN A 109 -7.11 10.46 12.97
C GLN A 109 -6.07 9.43 13.45
N THR A 110 -5.41 8.74 12.53
CA THR A 110 -4.43 7.69 12.85
C THR A 110 -3.15 8.25 13.49
N PRO A 111 -2.45 7.45 14.33
CA PRO A 111 -1.15 7.87 14.87
C PRO A 111 -0.12 8.19 13.78
N THR A 112 -0.09 7.42 12.70
CA THR A 112 0.85 7.60 11.58
C THR A 112 0.66 8.96 10.91
N MET A 113 -0.57 9.35 10.56
CA MET A 113 -0.80 10.67 9.95
C MET A 113 -0.53 11.83 10.89
N LYS A 114 -0.79 11.68 12.19
CA LYS A 114 -0.42 12.71 13.19
C LYS A 114 1.09 12.91 13.28
N ILE A 115 1.87 11.83 13.21
CA ILE A 115 3.34 11.88 13.17
C ILE A 115 3.80 12.55 11.87
N ALA A 116 3.27 12.15 10.72
CA ALA A 116 3.62 12.71 9.42
C ALA A 116 3.32 14.22 9.36
N HIS A 117 2.13 14.64 9.78
CA HIS A 117 1.75 16.05 9.84
C HIS A 117 2.68 16.86 10.74
N LYS A 118 3.04 16.34 11.92
CA LYS A 118 3.97 17.01 12.83
C LYS A 118 5.36 17.17 12.21
N TYR A 119 5.83 16.18 11.45
CA TYR A 119 7.12 16.25 10.78
C TYR A 119 7.14 17.29 9.66
N LEU A 120 6.06 17.36 8.85
CA LEU A 120 5.96 18.30 7.73
C LEU A 120 5.70 19.75 8.15
N ALA A 121 5.10 19.97 9.32
CA ALA A 121 4.83 21.29 9.87
C ALA A 121 5.97 21.86 10.73
N ALA A 122 7.05 21.09 10.92
CA ALA A 122 8.24 21.50 11.67
C ALA A 122 9.15 22.39 10.81
#